data_AF-V4ACD6-F1
#
_entry.id   AF-V4ACD6-F1
#
_cell.length_a   1.000
_cell.length_b   1.000
_cell.length_c   1.000
_cell.angle_alpha   90.00
_cell.angle_beta   90.00
_cell.angle_gamma   90.00
#
_symmetry.space_group_name_H-M   'P 1'
#
loop_
_entity.id
_entity.type
_entity.pdbx_description
1 polymer ?
#
loop_
_entity_poly.entity_id
_entity_poly.type
_entity_poly.pdbx_seq_one_letter_code
_entity_poly.pdbx_strand_id
1 'polypeptide(L)' 'LYPMFHPQLKTVNKRLESFKNWSIQFQQTKTQMSEAGFFYTGVADKVICFCCGVAILNWKPTADSWEQHALVSPQCLFIL' A
#
# COMPACT_ATOMS: atom_id res chain seq x y z
N LEU A 1 0.61 0.99 -22.79
CA LEU A 1 1.43 0.89 -21.55
C LEU A 1 0.72 1.76 -20.51
N TYR A 2 -0.04 1.14 -19.59
CA TYR A 2 -0.82 1.91 -18.62
C TYR A 2 0.13 2.70 -17.71
N PRO A 3 -0.05 4.03 -17.58
CA PRO A 3 0.78 4.81 -16.66
C PRO A 3 0.50 4.37 -15.23
N MET A 4 1.56 4.18 -14.44
CA MET A 4 1.44 3.99 -12.99
C MET A 4 0.62 5.15 -12.42
N PHE A 5 -0.34 4.87 -11.54
CA PHE A 5 -1.24 5.89 -10.98
C PHE A 5 -0.48 6.97 -10.18
N HIS A 6 0.60 6.58 -9.49
CA HIS A 6 1.45 7.47 -8.70
C HIS A 6 2.96 7.23 -8.99
N PRO A 7 3.49 7.71 -10.12
CA PRO A 7 4.86 7.43 -10.54
C PRO A 7 5.92 7.96 -9.57
N GLN A 8 5.64 9.05 -8.84
CA GLN A 8 6.50 9.62 -7.81
C GLN A 8 6.70 8.72 -6.58
N LEU A 9 5.85 7.69 -6.43
CA LEU A 9 5.87 6.72 -5.33
C LEU A 9 6.33 5.32 -5.81
N LYS A 10 7.01 5.26 -6.97
CA LYS A 10 7.51 4.01 -7.56
C LYS A 10 8.51 3.28 -6.66
N THR A 11 9.31 4.00 -5.88
CA THR A 11 10.32 3.38 -5.01
C THR A 11 9.75 3.05 -3.63
N VAL A 12 10.19 1.94 -3.05
CA VAL A 12 9.82 1.54 -1.68
C VAL A 12 10.15 2.65 -0.68
N ASN A 13 11.32 3.29 -0.81
CA ASN A 13 11.73 4.39 0.08
C ASN A 13 10.75 5.57 0.05
N LYS A 14 10.24 5.97 -1.13
CA LYS A 14 9.24 7.04 -1.22
C LYS A 14 7.92 6.65 -0.57
N ARG A 15 7.54 5.38 -0.65
CA ARG A 15 6.35 4.87 0.04
C ARG A 15 6.57 4.83 1.54
N LEU A 16 7.71 4.35 2.02
CA LEU A 16 8.07 4.37 3.44
C LEU A 16 8.02 5.78 4.04
N GLU A 17 8.51 6.78 3.31
CA GLU A 17 8.45 8.20 3.71
C GLU A 17 7.03 8.73 3.92
N SER A 18 6.00 8.09 3.34
CA SER A 18 4.59 8.49 3.55
C SER A 18 4.03 8.02 4.90
N PHE A 19 4.62 7.00 5.53
CA PHE A 19 4.13 6.40 6.78
C PHE A 19 4.61 7.14 8.05
N LYS A 20 4.88 8.45 7.98
CA LYS A 20 5.40 9.24 9.13
C LYS A 20 4.55 9.13 10.40
N ASN A 21 3.23 9.07 10.24
CA ASN A 21 2.26 9.01 11.35
C ASN A 21 1.48 7.69 11.37
N TRP A 22 2.06 6.60 10.85
CA TRP A 22 1.42 5.29 10.92
C TRP A 22 1.41 4.78 12.36
N SER A 23 0.23 4.56 12.92
CA SER A 23 0.06 4.18 14.32
C SER A 23 0.64 2.79 14.59
N ILE A 24 1.34 2.64 15.72
CA ILE A 24 1.83 1.35 16.22
C ILE A 24 0.70 0.37 16.58
N GLN A 25 -0.54 0.84 16.68
CA GLN A 25 -1.71 0.01 16.93
C GLN A 25 -2.09 -0.83 15.69
N PHE A 26 -1.66 -0.41 14.50
CA PHE A 26 -1.85 -1.19 13.28
C PHE A 26 -0.82 -2.30 13.22
N GLN A 27 -1.28 -3.53 13.01
CA GLN A 27 -0.41 -4.71 13.01
C GLN A 27 0.46 -4.78 11.75
N GLN A 28 -0.04 -4.31 10.61
CA GLN A 28 0.77 -4.22 9.41
C GLN A 28 1.82 -3.11 9.59
N THR A 29 3.08 -3.48 9.44
CA THR A 29 4.18 -2.52 9.52
C THR A 29 4.23 -1.64 8.27
N LYS A 30 4.75 -0.42 8.43
CA LYS A 30 5.02 0.47 7.28
C LYS A 30 5.88 -0.19 6.20
N THR A 31 6.79 -1.08 6.60
CA THR A 31 7.67 -1.82 5.68
C THR A 31 6.88 -2.81 4.85
N GLN A 32 6.10 -3.69 5.48
CA GLN A 32 5.24 -4.66 4.77
C GLN A 32 4.29 -3.96 3.78
N MET A 33 3.63 -2.88 4.23
CA MET A 33 2.75 -2.08 3.38
C MET A 33 3.49 -1.48 2.18
N SER A 34 4.66 -0.86 2.44
CA SER A 34 5.46 -0.24 1.38
C SER A 34 5.98 -1.26 0.39
N GLU A 35 6.42 -2.43 0.84
CA GLU A 35 6.87 -3.53 -0.02
C GLU A 35 5.73 -4.03 -0.90
N ALA A 36 4.53 -4.21 -0.35
CA ALA A 36 3.31 -4.58 -1.09
C ALA A 36 2.78 -3.48 -2.02
N GLY A 37 3.51 -2.38 -2.23
CA GLY A 37 3.18 -1.34 -3.19
C GLY A 37 2.30 -0.21 -2.64
N PHE A 38 2.03 -0.20 -1.34
CA PHE A 38 1.16 0.79 -0.71
C PHE A 38 1.92 2.00 -0.18
N PHE A 39 1.30 3.17 -0.28
CA PHE A 39 1.70 4.38 0.46
C PHE A 39 0.54 4.82 1.36
N TYR A 40 0.87 5.46 2.47
CA TYR A 40 -0.11 5.93 3.44
C TYR A 40 -0.71 7.27 3.02
N THR A 41 -2.02 7.40 3.23
CA THR A 41 -2.77 8.63 2.92
C THR A 41 -2.73 9.67 4.04
N GLY A 42 -2.25 9.31 5.23
CA GLY A 42 -2.33 10.17 6.42
C GLY A 42 -3.65 10.08 7.18
N VAL A 43 -4.61 9.26 6.71
CA VAL A 43 -5.94 9.12 7.29
C VAL A 43 -6.17 7.68 7.75
N ALA A 44 -6.44 7.50 9.04
CA ALA A 44 -6.74 6.21 9.67
C ALA A 44 -5.71 5.11 9.29
N ASP A 45 -6.17 3.99 8.76
CA ASP A 45 -5.32 2.91 8.23
C ASP A 45 -5.35 2.86 6.70
N LYS A 46 -5.83 3.93 6.05
CA LYS A 46 -6.05 3.94 4.61
C LYS A 46 -4.74 4.07 3.85
N VAL A 47 -4.50 3.12 2.96
CA VAL A 47 -3.35 3.09 2.05
C VAL A 47 -3.79 2.99 0.59
N ILE A 48 -2.91 3.40 -0.33
CA ILE A 48 -3.16 3.37 -1.79
C ILE A 48 -1.99 2.73 -2.51
N CYS A 49 -2.25 1.87 -3.49
CA CYS A 49 -1.20 1.31 -4.34
C CYS A 49 -0.67 2.37 -5.31
N PHE A 50 0.65 2.53 -5.39
CA PHE A 50 1.26 3.47 -6.34
C PHE A 50 1.03 3.07 -7.82
N CYS A 51 0.90 1.76 -8.08
CA CYS A 51 0.84 1.20 -9.44
C CYS A 51 -0.58 1.23 -9.99
N CYS A 52 -1.53 0.57 -9.32
CA CYS A 52 -2.91 0.41 -9.79
C CYS A 52 -3.91 1.39 -9.16
N GLY A 53 -3.50 2.19 -8.16
CA GLY A 53 -4.38 3.17 -7.51
C GLY A 53 -5.44 2.57 -6.56
N VAL A 54 -5.45 1.25 -6.33
CA VAL A 54 -6.40 0.63 -5.39
C VAL A 54 -6.20 1.20 -3.99
N ALA A 55 -7.31 1.57 -3.33
CA ALA A 55 -7.32 2.08 -1.97
C ALA A 55 -7.92 1.03 -1.03
N ILE A 56 -7.23 0.77 0.09
CA ILE A 56 -7.66 -0.22 1.10
C ILE A 56 -7.65 0.46 2.47
N LEU A 57 -8.69 0.18 3.26
CA LEU A 57 -8.94 0.68 4.61
C LEU A 57 -9.62 -0.40 5.46
N ASN A 58 -9.70 -0.20 6.77
CA ASN A 58 -10.24 -1.17 7.74
C ASN A 58 -9.47 -2.50 7.73
N TRP A 59 -8.14 -2.41 7.81
CA TRP A 59 -7.22 -3.53 7.83
C TRP A 59 -7.48 -4.44 9.03
N LYS A 60 -7.61 -5.73 8.75
CA LYS A 60 -7.69 -6.74 9.80
C LYS A 60 -6.28 -6.96 10.38
N PRO A 61 -6.14 -7.14 11.70
CA PRO A 61 -4.85 -7.43 12.34
C PRO A 61 -4.05 -8.57 11.70
N THR A 62 -4.72 -9.58 11.16
CA THR A 62 -4.10 -10.77 10.56
C THR A 62 -3.94 -10.70 9.05
N ALA A 63 -4.35 -9.62 8.39
CA ALA A 63 -4.30 -9.52 6.94
C ALA A 63 -2.84 -9.35 6.46
N ASP A 64 -2.42 -10.18 5.52
CA ASP A 64 -1.16 -9.97 4.80
C ASP A 64 -1.32 -8.87 3.73
N SER A 65 -0.32 -7.99 3.61
CA SER A 65 -0.40 -6.83 2.71
C SER A 65 -0.37 -7.24 1.24
N TRP A 66 0.40 -8.28 0.88
CA TRP A 66 0.50 -8.77 -0.49
C TRP A 66 -0.75 -9.55 -0.89
N GLU A 67 -1.21 -10.47 -0.04
CA GLU A 67 -2.41 -11.26 -0.29
C GLU A 67 -3.63 -10.37 -0.44
N GLN A 68 -3.80 -9.38 0.45
CA GLN A 68 -4.92 -8.45 0.38
C GLN A 68 -4.85 -7.60 -0.90
N HIS A 69 -3.66 -7.19 -1.35
CA HIS A 69 -3.50 -6.47 -2.61
C HIS A 69 -3.89 -7.34 -3.80
N ALA A 70 -3.37 -8.57 -3.87
CA ALA A 70 -3.68 -9.52 -4.94
C ALA A 70 -5.18 -9.85 -4.99
N LEU A 71 -5.83 -9.97 -3.82
CA LEU A 71 -7.25 -10.23 -3.71
C LEU A 71 -8.11 -9.07 -4.22
N VAL A 72 -7.79 -7.83 -3.83
CA VAL A 72 -8.62 -6.65 -4.16
C VAL A 72 -8.33 -6.11 -5.56
N SER A 73 -7.10 -6.24 -6.05
CA SER A 73 -6.68 -5.77 -7.38
C SER A 73 -5.83 -6.82 -8.10
N PRO A 74 -6.43 -7.95 -8.53
CA PRO A 74 -5.71 -9.07 -9.13
C PRO A 74 -5.06 -8.74 -10.49
N GLN A 75 -5.43 -7.61 -11.11
CA GLN A 75 -4.87 -7.13 -12.37
C GLN A 75 -3.79 -6.06 -12.17
N CYS A 76 -3.37 -5.81 -10.94
CA CYS A 76 -2.29 -4.86 -10.65
C CYS A 76 -0.97 -5.36 -11.24
N LEU A 77 -0.38 -4.59 -12.16
CA LEU A 77 0.91 -4.91 -12.80
C LEU A 77 2.11 -4.94 -11.84
N PHE A 78 1.96 -4.47 -10.59
CA PHE A 78 2.99 -4.60 -9.56
C PHE A 78 2.92 -5.94 -8.83
N ILE A 79 1.75 -6.61 -8.86
CA ILE A 79 1.52 -7.90 -8.21
C ILE A 79 1.69 -9.07 -9.18
N LEU A 80 1.40 -8.86 -10.47
CA LEU A 80 1.68 -9.80 -11.57
C LEU A 80 3.19 -9.92 -11.83
#